data_AF-A0A444R886-F1
#
_entry.id   AF-A0A444R886-F1
#
_cell.length_a   1.000
_cell.length_b   1.000
_cell.length_c   1.000
_cell.angle_alpha   90.00
_cell.angle_beta   90.00
_cell.angle_gamma   90.00
#
_symmetry.space_group_name_H-M   'P 1'
#
loop_
_entity.id
_entity.type
_entity.pdbx_description
1 polymer ?
#
loop_
_entity_poly.entity_id
_entity_poly.type
_entity_poly.pdbx_seq_one_letter_code
_entity_poly.pdbx_strand_id
1 'polypeptide(L)'
;MKRSEIRKALEAWFDVERYEAIEKLTLQQFYVEVERRILAYRMLLSRNTIPTFNRLMLDDYRNKILSGEIFFSGDTATLGHELARTYAVNPTTRSHAQFYAKTLSLTEATPELSGLSQSEFLSEYLKETSLNNLSRITVDIHLEEASTEEIIEHLKVLLPQWKRQLKMTSPAPREYRFGKSTFRKIIEYRLIPMMDLIFWGEDNGIKIPLSLISSLLHEDSDNDRDEGMLKATDYPLAMAFLTDASYLKSLEDYMMENNHLKDSPVEKHVEDDRNKKK
;
A
#
# COMPACT_ATOMS: atom_id res chain seq x y z
N MET A 1 -10.37 -28.37 -11.41
CA MET A 1 -11.57 -28.31 -10.54
C MET A 1 -12.76 -27.86 -11.38
N LYS A 2 -13.90 -28.53 -11.28
CA LYS A 2 -15.15 -28.14 -11.98
C LYS A 2 -15.75 -26.89 -11.31
N ARG A 3 -16.56 -26.11 -12.03
CA ARG A 3 -17.19 -24.88 -11.51
C ARG A 3 -17.97 -25.11 -10.20
N SER A 4 -18.69 -26.23 -10.09
CA SER A 4 -19.44 -26.59 -8.87
C SER A 4 -18.53 -26.87 -7.67
N GLU A 5 -17.37 -27.48 -7.90
CA GLU A 5 -16.36 -27.73 -6.86
C GLU A 5 -15.72 -26.42 -6.41
N ILE A 6 -15.43 -25.50 -7.34
CA ILE A 6 -14.94 -24.14 -7.03
C ILE A 6 -15.96 -23.39 -6.17
N ARG A 7 -17.24 -23.38 -6.58
CA ARG A 7 -18.31 -22.72 -5.84
C ARG A 7 -18.41 -23.25 -4.41
N LYS A 8 -18.47 -24.57 -4.24
CA LYS A 8 -18.54 -25.22 -2.93
C LYS A 8 -17.33 -24.89 -2.04
N ALA A 9 -16.13 -24.79 -2.62
CA ALA A 9 -14.92 -24.45 -1.88
C ALA A 9 -14.90 -22.97 -1.42
N LEU A 10 -15.44 -22.06 -2.24
CA LEU A 10 -15.56 -20.64 -1.91
C LEU A 10 -16.65 -20.42 -0.85
N GLU A 11 -17.84 -20.99 -1.03
CA GLU A 11 -18.96 -20.89 -0.08
C GLU A 11 -18.66 -21.47 1.31
N ALA A 12 -17.58 -22.25 1.47
CA ALA A 12 -17.16 -22.77 2.76
C ALA A 12 -16.64 -21.69 3.73
N TRP A 13 -16.18 -20.55 3.20
CA TRP A 13 -15.59 -19.46 4.00
C TRP A 13 -16.02 -18.07 3.55
N PHE A 14 -16.38 -17.91 2.27
CA PHE A 14 -16.73 -16.62 1.68
C PHE A 14 -18.21 -16.30 1.90
N ASP A 15 -18.45 -15.12 2.48
CA ASP A 15 -19.77 -14.58 2.76
C ASP A 15 -19.70 -13.06 2.55
N VAL A 16 -20.38 -12.58 1.50
CA VAL A 16 -20.27 -11.19 1.05
C VAL A 16 -20.90 -10.21 2.03
N GLU A 17 -21.94 -10.61 2.78
CA GLU A 17 -22.65 -9.75 3.72
C GLU A 17 -21.74 -9.33 4.88
N ARG A 18 -20.79 -10.18 5.28
CA ARG A 18 -19.80 -9.85 6.31
C ARG A 18 -18.94 -8.65 5.96
N TYR A 19 -18.73 -8.39 4.66
CA TYR A 19 -17.92 -7.27 4.19
C TYR A 19 -18.63 -5.92 4.33
N GLU A 20 -19.93 -5.87 4.61
CA GLU A 20 -20.65 -4.60 4.92
C GLU A 20 -20.06 -3.89 6.15
N ALA A 21 -19.42 -4.64 7.05
CA ALA A 21 -18.72 -4.09 8.20
C ALA A 21 -17.56 -3.15 7.83
N ILE A 22 -17.04 -3.23 6.60
CA ILE A 22 -15.96 -2.37 6.09
C ILE A 22 -16.41 -0.91 5.95
N GLU A 23 -17.66 -0.67 5.58
CA GLU A 23 -18.19 0.69 5.37
C GLU A 23 -18.21 1.51 6.67
N LYS A 24 -18.27 0.82 7.80
CA LYS A 24 -18.30 1.38 9.16
C LYS A 24 -16.90 1.65 9.71
N LEU A 25 -15.85 1.22 9.02
CA LEU A 25 -14.48 1.49 9.43
C LEU A 25 -14.17 2.99 9.37
N THR A 26 -13.25 3.43 10.22
CA THR A 26 -12.59 4.72 10.04
C THR A 26 -11.73 4.71 8.77
N LEU A 27 -11.42 5.88 8.21
CA LEU A 27 -10.50 5.96 7.05
C LEU A 27 -9.15 5.29 7.32
N GLN A 28 -8.62 5.42 8.54
CA GLN A 28 -7.38 4.77 8.94
C GLN A 28 -7.50 3.24 8.94
N GLN A 29 -8.57 2.69 9.52
CA GLN A 29 -8.82 1.25 9.51
C GLN A 29 -9.01 0.74 8.08
N PHE A 30 -9.77 1.45 7.26
CA PHE A 30 -9.98 1.09 5.86
C PHE A 30 -8.68 1.08 5.06
N TYR A 31 -7.82 2.09 5.23
CA TYR A 31 -6.50 2.12 4.61
C TYR A 31 -5.70 0.86 4.96
N VAL A 32 -5.67 0.50 6.24
CA VAL A 32 -4.95 -0.67 6.73
C VAL A 32 -5.49 -1.97 6.12
N GLU A 33 -6.80 -2.10 5.97
CA GLU A 33 -7.43 -3.28 5.36
C GLU A 33 -7.08 -3.43 3.86
N VAL A 34 -7.04 -2.32 3.13
CA VAL A 34 -6.61 -2.30 1.72
C VAL A 34 -5.11 -2.59 1.60
N GLU A 35 -4.28 -1.91 2.39
CA GLU A 35 -2.82 -2.09 2.39
C GLU A 35 -2.43 -3.54 2.63
N ARG A 36 -3.03 -4.21 3.61
CA ARG A 36 -2.67 -5.58 3.97
C ARG A 36 -3.06 -6.60 2.92
N ARG A 37 -4.19 -6.42 2.22
CA ARG A 37 -4.57 -7.29 1.10
C ARG A 37 -3.62 -7.13 -0.08
N ILE A 38 -3.20 -5.90 -0.37
CA ILE A 38 -2.15 -5.61 -1.35
C ILE A 38 -0.84 -6.30 -0.94
N LEU A 39 -0.45 -6.18 0.33
CA LEU A 39 0.77 -6.80 0.85
C LEU A 39 0.70 -8.33 0.78
N ALA A 40 -0.40 -8.93 1.24
CA ALA A 40 -0.64 -10.36 1.22
C ALA A 40 -0.54 -10.92 -0.21
N TYR A 41 -1.20 -10.28 -1.17
CA TYR A 41 -1.16 -10.70 -2.56
C TYR A 41 0.26 -10.61 -3.16
N ARG A 42 0.99 -9.52 -2.88
CA ARG A 42 2.39 -9.39 -3.34
C ARG A 42 3.31 -10.43 -2.71
N MET A 43 3.13 -10.73 -1.43
CA MET A 43 3.84 -11.80 -0.74
C MET A 43 3.51 -13.17 -1.35
N LEU A 44 2.25 -13.40 -1.72
CA LEU A 44 1.82 -14.63 -2.38
C LEU A 44 2.54 -14.82 -3.73
N LEU A 45 2.56 -13.79 -4.58
CA LEU A 45 3.26 -13.82 -5.87
C LEU A 45 4.78 -14.07 -5.74
N SER A 46 5.36 -13.71 -4.60
CA SER A 46 6.79 -13.86 -4.31
C SER A 46 7.08 -14.91 -3.23
N ARG A 47 6.12 -15.80 -2.92
CA ARG A 47 6.19 -16.75 -1.80
C ARG A 47 7.49 -17.57 -1.74
N ASN A 48 8.00 -17.93 -2.92
CA ASN A 48 9.20 -18.75 -3.05
C ASN A 48 10.50 -17.97 -2.81
N THR A 49 10.48 -16.64 -2.93
CA THR A 49 11.68 -15.78 -2.86
C THR A 49 11.71 -14.87 -1.63
N ILE A 50 10.61 -14.74 -0.88
CA ILE A 50 10.56 -13.91 0.33
C ILE A 50 11.24 -14.56 1.55
N PRO A 51 11.79 -13.76 2.49
CA PRO A 51 12.36 -14.25 3.75
C PRO A 51 11.36 -15.01 4.63
N THR A 52 11.85 -15.87 5.53
CA THR A 52 11.03 -16.71 6.42
C THR A 52 10.00 -15.91 7.22
N PHE A 53 10.38 -14.74 7.77
CA PHE A 53 9.45 -13.90 8.54
C PHE A 53 8.26 -13.43 7.69
N ASN A 54 8.50 -13.03 6.44
CA ASN A 54 7.44 -12.64 5.52
C ASN A 54 6.54 -13.81 5.14
N ARG A 55 7.04 -15.05 5.12
CA ARG A 55 6.22 -16.25 4.92
C ARG A 55 5.24 -16.48 6.08
N LEU A 56 5.70 -16.30 7.33
CA LEU A 56 4.81 -16.39 8.50
C LEU A 56 3.71 -15.33 8.46
N MET A 57 4.04 -14.11 8.03
CA MET A 57 3.05 -13.04 7.83
C MET A 57 2.06 -13.37 6.71
N LEU A 58 2.53 -13.93 5.60
CA LEU A 58 1.66 -14.42 4.53
C LEU A 58 0.72 -15.52 5.03
N ASP A 59 1.22 -16.47 5.83
CA ASP A 59 0.42 -17.55 6.39
C ASP A 59 -0.68 -17.00 7.33
N ASP A 60 -0.38 -15.97 8.13
CA ASP A 60 -1.38 -15.25 8.94
C ASP A 60 -2.48 -14.62 8.07
N TYR A 61 -2.11 -13.80 7.08
CA TYR A 61 -3.09 -13.18 6.18
C TYR A 61 -3.91 -14.21 5.41
N ARG A 62 -3.26 -15.28 4.94
CA ARG A 62 -3.92 -16.40 4.27
C ARG A 62 -4.96 -17.04 5.19
N ASN A 63 -4.62 -17.31 6.45
CA ASN A 63 -5.57 -17.90 7.39
C ASN A 63 -6.78 -16.99 7.66
N LYS A 64 -6.55 -15.68 7.75
CA LYS A 64 -7.64 -14.69 7.93
C LYS A 64 -8.58 -14.67 6.74
N ILE A 65 -8.05 -14.59 5.51
CA ILE A 65 -8.85 -14.68 4.28
C ILE A 65 -9.65 -15.98 4.25
N LEU A 66 -8.97 -17.12 4.42
CA LEU A 66 -9.57 -18.44 4.27
C LEU A 66 -10.52 -18.84 5.41
N SER A 67 -10.56 -18.09 6.51
CA SER A 67 -11.55 -18.26 7.59
C SER A 67 -12.73 -17.29 7.46
N GLY A 68 -12.72 -16.41 6.45
CA GLY A 68 -13.74 -15.37 6.29
C GLY A 68 -13.61 -14.26 7.34
N GLU A 69 -12.42 -14.05 7.90
CA GLU A 69 -12.12 -12.92 8.78
C GLU A 69 -12.00 -11.65 7.93
N ILE A 70 -12.86 -10.67 8.20
CA ILE A 70 -12.99 -9.45 7.40
C ILE A 70 -11.89 -8.44 7.71
N PHE A 71 -11.48 -8.36 8.97
CA PHE A 71 -10.50 -7.38 9.44
C PHE A 71 -9.16 -8.05 9.72
N PHE A 72 -8.10 -7.59 9.07
CA PHE A 72 -6.78 -8.21 9.26
C PHE A 72 -6.08 -7.75 10.54
N SER A 73 -6.66 -6.79 11.28
CA SER A 73 -6.25 -6.47 12.67
C SER A 73 -7.37 -5.87 13.50
N GLY A 74 -7.34 -6.19 14.80
CA GLY A 74 -8.10 -5.47 15.82
C GLY A 74 -7.60 -4.04 16.10
N ASP A 75 -6.30 -3.75 15.90
CA ASP A 75 -5.71 -2.43 16.17
C ASP A 75 -4.99 -1.86 14.94
N THR A 76 -5.31 -0.61 14.59
CA THR A 76 -4.67 0.20 13.54
C THR A 76 -3.23 0.58 13.83
N ALA A 77 -2.73 0.25 15.02
CA ALA A 77 -1.32 0.32 15.33
C ALA A 77 -0.62 -0.69 14.41
N THR A 78 0.14 -0.17 13.46
CA THR A 78 1.28 -0.87 12.85
C THR A 78 1.80 -1.93 13.82
N LEU A 79 1.73 -3.20 13.44
CA LEU A 79 2.30 -4.30 14.23
C LEU A 79 3.69 -3.89 14.74
N GLY A 80 3.81 -3.58 16.03
CA GLY A 80 5.08 -3.39 16.72
C GLY A 80 5.48 -1.97 17.06
N HIS A 81 6.49 -1.91 17.93
CA HIS A 81 7.23 -0.74 18.42
C HIS A 81 8.02 0.01 17.30
N GLU A 82 7.51 0.03 16.07
CA GLU A 82 8.15 0.64 14.92
C GLU A 82 7.75 2.11 14.78
N LEU A 83 8.71 2.95 14.36
CA LEU A 83 8.42 4.34 14.01
C LEU A 83 7.55 4.41 12.75
N ALA A 84 6.63 5.37 12.72
CA ALA A 84 5.74 5.62 11.58
C ALA A 84 6.53 5.90 10.28
N ARG A 85 5.97 5.48 9.14
CA ARG A 85 6.60 5.61 7.81
C ARG A 85 5.58 5.69 6.69
N THR A 86 6.01 6.19 5.54
CA THR A 86 5.31 6.15 4.25
C THR A 86 6.25 5.68 3.16
N TYR A 87 5.75 5.48 1.93
CA TYR A 87 6.60 5.25 0.77
C TYR A 87 7.58 6.42 0.51
N ALA A 88 7.24 7.65 0.94
CA ALA A 88 8.00 8.88 0.68
C ALA A 88 9.00 9.21 1.79
N VAL A 89 8.64 8.94 3.04
CA VAL A 89 9.46 9.26 4.23
C VAL A 89 9.45 8.06 5.16
N ASN A 90 10.62 7.47 5.38
CA ASN A 90 10.79 6.35 6.28
C ASN A 90 12.07 6.48 7.12
N PRO A 91 12.03 6.13 8.41
CA PRO A 91 13.23 6.05 9.24
C PRO A 91 14.25 5.06 8.65
N THR A 92 15.53 5.39 8.75
CA THR A 92 16.61 4.50 8.31
C THR A 92 16.58 3.21 9.12
N THR A 93 16.41 2.08 8.43
CA THR A 93 16.40 0.76 9.08
C THR A 93 17.83 0.27 9.34
N ARG A 94 18.00 -0.66 10.29
CA ARG A 94 19.31 -1.33 10.51
C ARG A 94 19.88 -1.91 9.21
N SER A 95 19.04 -2.51 8.36
CA SER A 95 19.47 -3.08 7.07
C SER A 95 19.96 -2.00 6.10
N HIS A 96 19.30 -0.83 6.04
CA HIS A 96 19.77 0.30 5.22
C HIS A 96 21.09 0.87 5.77
N ALA A 97 21.22 1.01 7.09
CA ALA A 97 22.48 1.47 7.71
C ALA A 97 23.64 0.51 7.39
N GLN A 98 23.43 -0.80 7.49
CA GLN A 98 24.43 -1.80 7.10
C GLN A 98 24.75 -1.76 5.61
N PHE A 99 23.76 -1.52 4.76
CA PHE A 99 23.97 -1.32 3.34
C PHE A 99 24.88 -0.12 3.09
N TYR A 100 24.58 1.05 3.68
CA TYR A 100 25.42 2.24 3.57
C TYR A 100 26.85 1.99 4.03
N ALA A 101 27.04 1.36 5.20
CA ALA A 101 28.37 1.05 5.72
C ALA A 101 29.18 0.14 4.79
N LYS A 102 28.56 -0.90 4.22
CA LYS A 102 29.20 -1.79 3.25
C LYS A 102 29.56 -1.05 1.95
N THR A 103 28.67 -0.21 1.45
CA THR A 103 28.94 0.59 0.26
C THR A 103 30.13 1.51 0.48
N LEU A 104 30.16 2.26 1.60
CA LEU A 104 31.30 3.12 1.96
C LEU A 104 32.62 2.33 2.01
N SER A 105 32.63 1.20 2.71
CA SER A 105 33.82 0.35 2.83
C SER A 105 34.34 -0.12 1.46
N LEU A 106 33.44 -0.46 0.53
CA LEU A 106 33.79 -0.88 -0.83
C LEU A 106 34.33 0.29 -1.66
N THR A 107 33.73 1.48 -1.53
CA THR A 107 34.21 2.68 -2.24
C THR A 107 35.60 3.07 -1.78
N GLU A 108 35.84 3.10 -0.46
CA GLU A 108 37.13 3.47 0.13
C GLU A 108 38.24 2.47 -0.22
N ALA A 109 37.90 1.19 -0.37
CA ALA A 109 38.83 0.16 -0.81
C ALA A 109 39.15 0.21 -2.33
N THR A 110 38.41 1.02 -3.10
CA THR A 110 38.56 1.13 -4.57
C THR A 110 39.05 2.53 -4.94
N PRO A 111 40.36 2.73 -5.17
CA PRO A 111 40.96 4.05 -5.39
C PRO A 111 40.29 4.88 -6.49
N GLU A 112 39.86 4.22 -7.57
CA GLU A 112 39.18 4.85 -8.70
C GLU A 112 37.82 5.43 -8.29
N LEU A 113 37.10 4.77 -7.38
CA LEU A 113 35.79 5.22 -6.92
C LEU A 113 35.92 6.24 -5.79
N SER A 114 36.83 6.03 -4.85
CA SER A 114 37.07 6.99 -3.76
C SER A 114 37.50 8.36 -4.27
N GLY A 115 38.18 8.41 -5.42
CA GLY A 115 38.58 9.67 -6.06
C GLY A 115 37.43 10.44 -6.75
N LEU A 116 36.26 9.82 -6.94
CA LEU A 116 35.13 10.45 -7.63
C LEU A 116 34.37 11.47 -6.78
N SER A 117 34.50 11.40 -5.46
CA SER A 117 33.81 12.30 -4.54
C SER A 117 34.69 12.67 -3.36
N GLN A 118 34.63 13.94 -2.96
CA GLN A 118 35.26 14.47 -1.75
C GLN A 118 34.22 14.95 -0.74
N SER A 119 32.93 14.68 -0.98
CA SER A 119 31.86 15.17 -0.11
C SER A 119 31.88 14.43 1.23
N GLU A 120 31.81 15.19 2.32
CA GLU A 120 31.59 14.66 3.67
C GLU A 120 30.13 14.24 3.90
N PHE A 121 29.21 14.64 3.03
CA PHE A 121 27.80 14.31 3.12
C PHE A 121 27.52 12.98 2.42
N LEU A 122 27.10 11.97 3.20
CA LEU A 122 26.84 10.60 2.74
C LEU A 122 26.00 10.53 1.45
N SER A 123 24.96 11.36 1.34
CA SER A 123 24.03 11.32 0.20
C SER A 123 24.64 11.85 -1.10
N GLU A 124 25.51 12.86 -1.00
CA GLU A 124 26.24 13.41 -2.15
C GLU A 124 27.38 12.46 -2.55
N TYR A 125 28.14 11.97 -1.56
CA TYR A 125 29.21 10.99 -1.76
C TYR A 125 28.73 9.72 -2.50
N LEU A 126 27.64 9.11 -2.02
CA LEU A 126 27.08 7.90 -2.63
C LEU A 126 26.53 8.14 -4.05
N LYS A 127 26.07 9.37 -4.33
CA LYS A 127 25.56 9.74 -5.65
C LYS A 127 26.70 9.92 -6.65
N GLU A 128 27.73 10.66 -6.29
CA GLU A 128 28.88 10.96 -7.15
C GLU A 128 29.70 9.71 -7.48
N THR A 129 29.79 8.79 -6.53
CA THR A 129 30.45 7.49 -6.71
C THR A 129 29.61 6.50 -7.54
N SER A 130 28.39 6.87 -7.94
CA SER A 130 27.46 6.05 -8.74
C SER A 130 27.09 4.68 -8.15
N LEU A 131 27.41 4.46 -6.87
CA LEU A 131 27.13 3.21 -6.16
C LEU A 131 25.72 3.17 -5.58
N ASN A 132 25.01 4.31 -5.59
CA ASN A 132 23.64 4.36 -5.15
C ASN A 132 22.78 5.29 -6.02
N ASN A 133 21.81 4.71 -6.73
CA ASN A 133 20.80 5.46 -7.50
C ASN A 133 19.45 5.55 -6.79
N LEU A 134 19.41 5.33 -5.47
CA LEU A 134 18.14 5.28 -4.73
C LEU A 134 17.38 6.62 -4.66
N SER A 135 17.91 7.72 -5.21
CA SER A 135 17.25 9.04 -5.20
C SER A 135 16.76 9.45 -3.80
N ARG A 136 17.62 9.25 -2.79
CA ARG A 136 17.32 9.48 -1.36
C ARG A 136 18.36 10.39 -0.72
N ILE A 137 17.94 11.07 0.35
CA ILE A 137 18.82 11.80 1.26
C ILE A 137 18.77 11.14 2.63
N THR A 138 19.91 11.07 3.30
CA THR A 138 20.03 10.75 4.73
C THR A 138 20.16 12.06 5.48
N VAL A 139 19.28 12.28 6.46
CA VAL A 139 19.23 13.51 7.26
C VAL A 139 19.08 13.14 8.72
N ASP A 140 19.75 13.92 9.56
CA ASP A 140 19.54 13.90 11.01
C ASP A 140 18.54 14.99 11.36
N ILE A 141 17.50 14.62 12.12
CA ILE A 141 16.46 15.54 12.58
C ILE A 141 16.54 15.58 14.10
N HIS A 142 16.89 16.74 14.64
CA HIS A 142 17.12 16.96 16.06
C HIS A 142 15.80 17.28 16.77
N LEU A 143 15.06 16.23 17.17
CA LEU A 143 13.71 16.36 17.75
C LEU A 143 13.66 17.10 19.09
N GLU A 144 14.78 17.16 19.83
CA GLU A 144 14.87 17.88 21.11
C GLU A 144 15.26 19.36 20.95
N GLU A 145 15.81 19.74 19.80
CA GLU A 145 16.37 21.09 19.57
C GLU A 145 15.39 22.05 18.89
N ALA A 146 14.44 21.52 18.12
CA ALA A 146 13.49 22.32 17.35
C ALA A 146 12.06 21.78 17.51
N SER A 147 11.09 22.68 17.54
CA SER A 147 9.66 22.33 17.51
C SER A 147 9.26 21.68 16.19
N THR A 148 8.12 20.98 16.20
CA THR A 148 7.56 20.36 14.99
C THR A 148 7.38 21.38 13.86
N GLU A 149 6.88 22.57 14.18
CA GLU A 149 6.65 23.65 13.22
C GLU A 149 7.96 24.16 12.61
N GLU A 150 9.00 24.35 13.44
CA GLU A 150 10.33 24.75 12.95
C GLU A 150 10.93 23.67 12.03
N ILE A 151 10.87 22.40 12.44
CA ILE A 151 11.34 21.27 11.60
C ILE A 151 10.63 21.29 10.24
N ILE A 152 9.31 21.48 10.23
CA ILE A 152 8.53 21.55 9.00
C ILE A 152 8.98 22.71 8.11
N GLU A 153 9.20 23.91 8.66
CA GLU A 153 9.66 25.08 7.88
C GLU A 153 11.07 24.88 7.32
N HIS A 154 11.99 24.30 8.11
CA HIS A 154 13.33 23.95 7.64
C HIS A 154 13.27 22.94 6.49
N LEU A 155 12.48 21.87 6.62
CA LEU A 155 12.32 20.86 5.56
C LEU A 155 11.67 21.43 4.30
N LYS A 156 10.68 22.33 4.42
CA LYS A 156 10.07 23.03 3.27
C LYS A 156 11.10 23.79 2.44
N VAL A 157 12.05 24.46 3.10
CA VAL A 157 13.11 25.24 2.44
C VAL A 157 14.22 24.34 1.87
N LEU A 158 14.60 23.29 2.59
CA LEU A 158 15.75 22.44 2.25
C LEU A 158 15.43 21.39 1.18
N LEU A 159 14.23 20.78 1.19
CA LEU A 159 13.86 19.72 0.23
C LEU A 159 14.03 20.14 -1.24
N PRO A 160 13.58 21.34 -1.69
CA PRO A 160 13.81 21.78 -3.06
C PRO A 160 15.29 22.01 -3.38
N GLN A 161 16.07 22.46 -2.40
CA GLN A 161 17.51 22.69 -2.57
C GLN A 161 18.27 21.39 -2.73
N TRP A 162 18.02 20.41 -1.86
CA TRP A 162 18.62 19.09 -1.94
C TRP A 162 18.29 18.40 -3.28
N LYS A 163 17.03 18.48 -3.73
CA LYS A 163 16.65 17.96 -5.06
C LYS A 163 17.45 18.60 -6.19
N ARG A 164 17.69 19.91 -6.12
CA ARG A 164 18.49 20.65 -7.12
C ARG A 164 19.97 20.28 -7.06
N GLN A 165 20.57 20.27 -5.87
CA GLN A 165 21.98 19.95 -5.64
C GLN A 165 22.28 18.52 -6.07
N LEU A 166 21.45 17.58 -5.63
CA LEU A 166 21.52 16.18 -6.03
C LEU A 166 20.92 15.92 -7.42
N LYS A 167 20.68 16.94 -8.26
CA LYS A 167 20.20 16.80 -9.65
C LYS A 167 19.09 15.75 -9.81
N MET A 168 18.15 15.71 -8.87
CA MET A 168 17.05 14.75 -8.86
C MET A 168 16.03 15.16 -9.91
N THR A 169 15.53 14.18 -10.67
CA THR A 169 14.39 14.40 -11.54
C THR A 169 13.11 14.45 -10.72
N SER A 170 12.17 15.31 -11.13
CA SER A 170 10.83 15.25 -10.57
C SER A 170 10.23 13.88 -10.85
N PRO A 171 9.54 13.27 -9.88
CA PRO A 171 8.82 12.03 -10.13
C PRO A 171 7.80 12.26 -11.26
N ALA A 172 7.57 11.24 -12.07
CA ALA A 172 6.51 11.29 -13.08
C ALA A 172 5.17 11.65 -12.41
N PRO A 173 4.31 12.44 -13.07
CA PRO A 173 2.96 12.67 -12.59
C PRO A 173 2.29 11.32 -12.32
N ARG A 174 1.53 11.25 -11.22
CA ARG A 174 0.79 10.02 -10.92
C ARG A 174 -0.26 9.79 -11.99
N GLU A 175 -0.23 8.59 -12.57
CA GLU A 175 -1.26 8.14 -13.50
C GLU A 175 -2.60 7.97 -12.78
N TYR A 176 -2.57 7.49 -11.53
CA TYR A 176 -3.74 7.30 -10.70
C TYR A 176 -3.80 8.32 -9.55
N ARG A 177 -5.00 8.89 -9.33
CA ARG A 177 -5.30 9.73 -8.17
C ARG A 177 -6.47 9.14 -7.38
N PHE A 178 -6.17 8.71 -6.16
CA PHE A 178 -7.14 8.24 -5.20
C PHE A 178 -7.93 9.42 -4.63
N GLY A 179 -9.25 9.29 -4.55
CA GLY A 179 -10.12 10.29 -3.94
C GLY A 179 -11.41 9.68 -3.39
N LYS A 180 -12.36 10.53 -2.98
CA LYS A 180 -13.69 10.08 -2.48
C LYS A 180 -14.42 9.14 -3.45
N SER A 181 -14.32 9.41 -4.76
CA SER A 181 -14.90 8.54 -5.79
C SER A 181 -14.25 7.15 -5.81
N THR A 182 -12.97 7.03 -5.46
CA THR A 182 -12.31 5.73 -5.34
C THR A 182 -12.80 4.94 -4.13
N PHE A 183 -12.97 5.58 -2.96
CA PHE A 183 -13.59 4.93 -1.80
C PHE A 183 -14.97 4.38 -2.17
N ARG A 184 -15.80 5.20 -2.83
CA ARG A 184 -17.12 4.80 -3.31
C ARG A 184 -17.04 3.59 -4.24
N LYS A 185 -16.12 3.59 -5.20
CA LYS A 185 -15.89 2.44 -6.08
C LYS A 185 -15.48 1.19 -5.30
N ILE A 186 -14.58 1.29 -4.31
CA ILE A 186 -14.18 0.12 -3.51
C ILE A 186 -15.38 -0.53 -2.82
N ILE A 187 -16.30 0.29 -2.31
CA ILE A 187 -17.51 -0.14 -1.61
C ILE A 187 -18.55 -0.69 -2.60
N GLU A 188 -19.02 0.14 -3.53
CA GLU A 188 -20.09 -0.20 -4.48
C GLU A 188 -19.71 -1.40 -5.36
N TYR A 189 -18.42 -1.53 -5.70
CA TYR A 189 -17.93 -2.56 -6.62
C TYR A 189 -17.49 -3.80 -5.83
N ARG A 190 -17.61 -3.77 -4.50
CA ARG A 190 -17.20 -4.84 -3.59
C ARG A 190 -15.76 -5.28 -3.88
N LEU A 191 -14.85 -4.32 -4.02
CA LEU A 191 -13.46 -4.63 -4.43
C LEU A 191 -12.68 -5.39 -3.36
N ILE A 192 -12.92 -5.13 -2.07
CA ILE A 192 -12.23 -5.86 -1.00
C ILE A 192 -12.58 -7.36 -1.00
N PRO A 193 -13.86 -7.78 -0.97
CA PRO A 193 -14.18 -9.20 -1.12
C PRO A 193 -13.71 -9.77 -2.46
N MET A 194 -13.72 -8.99 -3.54
CA MET A 194 -13.14 -9.40 -4.82
C MET A 194 -11.63 -9.67 -4.73
N MET A 195 -10.87 -8.84 -4.01
CA MET A 195 -9.44 -9.06 -3.76
C MET A 195 -9.19 -10.36 -3.00
N ASP A 196 -10.04 -10.69 -2.02
CA ASP A 196 -9.93 -11.93 -1.25
C ASP A 196 -10.25 -13.16 -2.11
N LEU A 197 -11.23 -13.07 -3.02
CA LEU A 197 -11.49 -14.10 -4.04
C LEU A 197 -10.31 -14.26 -5.01
N ILE A 198 -9.70 -13.16 -5.47
CA ILE A 198 -8.54 -13.19 -6.35
C ILE A 198 -7.33 -13.83 -5.65
N PHE A 199 -7.10 -13.46 -4.39
CA PHE A 199 -6.05 -14.07 -3.55
C PHE A 199 -6.27 -15.58 -3.44
N TRP A 200 -7.49 -16.03 -3.13
CA TRP A 200 -7.81 -17.46 -3.04
C TRP A 200 -7.53 -18.19 -4.36
N GLY A 201 -7.93 -17.58 -5.49
CA GLY A 201 -7.69 -18.15 -6.82
C GLY A 201 -6.20 -18.34 -7.10
N GLU A 202 -5.39 -17.32 -6.82
CA GLU A 202 -3.94 -17.36 -7.01
C GLU A 202 -3.27 -18.39 -6.08
N ASP A 203 -3.65 -18.45 -4.80
CA ASP A 203 -3.06 -19.38 -3.81
C ASP A 203 -3.32 -20.85 -4.16
N ASN A 204 -4.46 -21.14 -4.80
CA ASN A 204 -4.84 -22.49 -5.22
C ASN A 204 -4.44 -22.81 -6.67
N GLY A 205 -3.88 -21.85 -7.42
CA GLY A 205 -3.61 -22.01 -8.85
C GLY A 205 -4.89 -22.21 -9.68
N ILE A 206 -6.01 -21.63 -9.24
CA ILE A 206 -7.34 -21.78 -9.84
C ILE A 206 -7.81 -20.44 -10.37
N LYS A 207 -8.07 -20.38 -11.69
CA LYS A 207 -8.76 -19.25 -12.30
C LYS A 207 -10.26 -19.33 -12.03
N ILE A 208 -10.78 -18.48 -11.15
CA ILE A 208 -12.22 -18.37 -10.88
C ILE A 208 -12.91 -17.73 -12.09
N PRO A 209 -13.97 -18.35 -12.66
CA PRO A 209 -14.75 -17.72 -13.73
C PRO A 209 -15.39 -16.40 -13.27
N LEU A 210 -15.37 -15.35 -14.11
CA LEU A 210 -15.95 -14.04 -13.76
C LEU A 210 -17.44 -14.12 -13.45
N SER A 211 -18.21 -14.94 -14.16
CA SER A 211 -19.61 -15.23 -13.81
C SER A 211 -19.81 -15.83 -12.42
N LEU A 212 -18.82 -16.57 -11.89
CA LEU A 212 -18.89 -17.09 -10.52
C LEU A 212 -18.52 -16.01 -9.51
N ILE A 213 -17.54 -15.16 -9.81
CA ILE A 213 -17.23 -13.99 -8.97
C ILE A 213 -18.45 -13.05 -8.92
N SER A 214 -19.06 -12.76 -10.07
CA SER A 214 -20.26 -11.91 -10.15
C SER A 214 -21.41 -12.48 -9.34
N SER A 215 -21.69 -13.79 -9.41
CA SER A 215 -22.73 -14.38 -8.57
C SER A 215 -22.37 -14.28 -7.08
N LEU A 216 -21.16 -14.66 -6.68
CA LEU A 216 -20.74 -14.58 -5.27
C LEU A 216 -20.79 -13.15 -4.71
N LEU A 217 -20.52 -12.15 -5.55
CA LEU A 217 -20.51 -10.75 -5.13
C LEU A 217 -21.87 -10.05 -5.25
N HIS A 218 -22.80 -10.50 -6.10
CA HIS A 218 -23.98 -9.69 -6.45
C HIS A 218 -25.29 -10.48 -6.61
N GLU A 219 -25.34 -11.79 -6.30
CA GLU A 219 -26.51 -12.66 -6.52
C GLU A 219 -27.83 -12.10 -5.91
N ASP A 220 -27.75 -11.39 -4.78
CA ASP A 220 -28.91 -10.78 -4.11
C ASP A 220 -28.81 -9.24 -3.97
N SER A 221 -27.93 -8.58 -4.74
CA SER A 221 -27.77 -7.12 -4.63
C SER A 221 -28.68 -6.38 -5.61
N ASP A 222 -29.33 -5.31 -5.14
CA ASP A 222 -30.06 -4.36 -6.00
C ASP A 222 -29.15 -3.59 -6.98
N ASN A 223 -27.82 -3.78 -6.90
CA ASN A 223 -26.86 -3.19 -7.81
C ASN A 223 -26.82 -3.97 -9.13
N ASP A 224 -26.97 -3.27 -10.26
CA ASP A 224 -26.90 -3.81 -11.64
C ASP A 224 -25.45 -4.18 -12.05
N ARG A 225 -24.78 -5.05 -11.28
CA ARG A 225 -23.38 -5.45 -11.50
C ARG A 225 -23.27 -6.90 -11.96
N ASP A 226 -23.21 -7.06 -13.28
CA ASP A 226 -23.09 -8.36 -13.93
C ASP A 226 -21.64 -8.73 -14.29
N GLU A 227 -21.46 -9.92 -14.88
CA GLU A 227 -20.16 -10.40 -15.38
C GLU A 227 -19.53 -9.44 -16.40
N GLY A 228 -20.33 -8.73 -17.20
CA GLY A 228 -19.87 -7.78 -18.21
C GLY A 228 -19.19 -6.58 -17.57
N MET A 229 -19.84 -5.99 -16.56
CA MET A 229 -19.29 -4.90 -15.74
C MET A 229 -18.04 -5.35 -14.97
N LEU A 230 -18.08 -6.54 -14.36
CA LEU A 230 -16.92 -7.09 -13.66
C LEU A 230 -15.70 -7.20 -14.57
N LYS A 231 -15.90 -7.69 -15.79
CA LYS A 231 -14.85 -7.85 -16.79
C LYS A 231 -14.30 -6.52 -17.27
N ALA A 232 -15.17 -5.54 -17.51
CA ALA A 232 -14.79 -4.25 -18.10
C ALA A 232 -14.13 -3.32 -17.10
N THR A 233 -14.57 -3.30 -15.83
CA THR A 233 -14.18 -2.27 -14.86
C THR A 233 -13.70 -2.82 -13.53
N ASP A 234 -14.43 -3.75 -12.91
CA ASP A 234 -14.28 -3.98 -11.46
C ASP A 234 -13.09 -4.89 -11.16
N TYR A 235 -12.99 -6.00 -11.89
CA TYR A 235 -11.87 -6.92 -11.78
C TYR A 235 -10.55 -6.26 -12.20
N PRO A 236 -10.46 -5.51 -13.32
CA PRO A 236 -9.26 -4.73 -13.63
C PRO A 236 -8.87 -3.75 -12.52
N LEU A 237 -9.84 -3.08 -11.89
CA LEU A 237 -9.57 -2.14 -10.81
C LEU A 237 -9.06 -2.84 -9.55
N ALA A 238 -9.69 -3.94 -9.13
CA ALA A 238 -9.20 -4.77 -8.02
C ALA A 238 -7.78 -5.29 -8.30
N MET A 239 -7.50 -5.72 -9.53
CA MET A 239 -6.16 -6.15 -9.94
C MET A 239 -5.14 -5.04 -9.90
N ALA A 240 -5.49 -3.85 -10.38
CA ALA A 240 -4.60 -2.70 -10.35
C ALA A 240 -4.22 -2.34 -8.90
N PHE A 241 -5.17 -2.38 -7.96
CA PHE A 241 -4.87 -2.19 -6.53
C PHE A 241 -3.81 -3.16 -6.00
N LEU A 242 -3.99 -4.45 -6.28
CA LEU A 242 -3.11 -5.49 -5.76
C LEU A 242 -1.72 -5.49 -6.42
N THR A 243 -1.63 -5.12 -7.70
CA THR A 243 -0.41 -5.27 -8.51
C THR A 243 0.34 -3.97 -8.76
N ASP A 244 -0.34 -2.84 -8.96
CA ASP A 244 0.29 -1.56 -9.26
C ASP A 244 0.59 -0.77 -7.97
N ALA A 245 1.87 -0.45 -7.76
CA ALA A 245 2.33 0.35 -6.63
C ALA A 245 1.76 1.77 -6.63
N SER A 246 1.35 2.32 -7.77
CA SER A 246 0.80 3.68 -7.88
C SER A 246 -0.49 3.85 -7.07
N TYR A 247 -1.31 2.80 -6.98
CA TYR A 247 -2.59 2.82 -6.25
C TYR A 247 -2.40 2.94 -4.75
N LEU A 248 -1.54 2.10 -4.15
CA LEU A 248 -1.23 2.16 -2.72
C LEU A 248 -0.57 3.49 -2.36
N LYS A 249 0.42 3.93 -3.15
CA LYS A 249 1.02 5.25 -2.96
C LYS A 249 -0.03 6.34 -2.99
N SER A 250 -1.03 6.25 -3.88
CA SER A 250 -2.07 7.28 -4.01
C SER A 250 -3.05 7.27 -2.87
N LEU A 251 -3.32 6.11 -2.29
CA LEU A 251 -4.06 6.02 -1.05
C LEU A 251 -3.26 6.60 0.12
N GLU A 252 -1.96 6.31 0.25
CA GLU A 252 -1.08 6.89 1.27
C GLU A 252 -1.05 8.43 1.18
N ASP A 253 -0.90 9.01 -0.02
CA ASP A 253 -0.99 10.46 -0.23
C ASP A 253 -2.32 11.01 0.26
N TYR A 254 -3.43 10.36 -0.12
CA TYR A 254 -4.75 10.77 0.29
C TYR A 254 -4.89 10.79 1.82
N MET A 255 -4.41 9.73 2.48
CA MET A 255 -4.43 9.62 3.94
C MET A 255 -3.58 10.69 4.62
N MET A 256 -2.42 11.03 4.05
CA MET A 256 -1.55 12.09 4.57
C MET A 256 -2.17 13.48 4.41
N GLU A 257 -2.70 13.79 3.23
CA GLU A 257 -3.38 15.07 2.96
C GLU A 257 -4.64 15.25 3.82
N ASN A 258 -5.35 14.16 4.10
CA ASN A 258 -6.61 14.16 4.82
C ASN A 258 -6.48 13.54 6.22
N ASN A 259 -5.29 13.58 6.83
CA ASN A 259 -5.02 12.92 8.11
C ASN A 259 -5.92 13.45 9.26
N HIS A 260 -6.39 14.69 9.16
CA HIS A 260 -7.37 15.27 10.09
C HIS A 260 -8.74 14.55 10.05
N LEU A 261 -9.02 13.77 9.02
CA LEU A 261 -10.23 12.95 8.85
C LEU A 261 -9.99 11.47 9.15
N LYS A 262 -8.79 11.04 9.58
CA LYS A 262 -8.40 9.63 9.71
C LYS A 262 -9.38 8.79 10.55
N ASP A 263 -10.00 9.40 11.56
CA ASP A 263 -10.95 8.75 12.48
C ASP A 263 -12.41 8.88 12.02
N SER A 264 -12.66 9.50 10.86
CA SER A 264 -13.99 9.60 10.27
C SER A 264 -14.41 8.25 9.67
N PRO A 265 -15.66 7.80 9.88
CA PRO A 265 -16.21 6.64 9.19
C PRO A 265 -16.17 6.80 7.66
N VAL A 266 -15.86 5.73 6.95
CA VAL A 266 -15.81 5.70 5.48
C VAL A 266 -17.15 6.11 4.89
N GLU A 267 -18.27 5.56 5.39
CA GLU A 267 -19.63 5.92 4.96
C GLU A 267 -19.86 7.45 4.97
N LYS A 268 -19.52 8.13 6.06
CA LYS A 268 -19.67 9.59 6.21
C LYS A 268 -18.73 10.36 5.31
N HIS A 269 -17.54 9.81 5.06
CA HIS A 269 -16.56 10.44 4.20
C HIS A 269 -16.98 10.43 2.72
N VAL A 270 -17.65 9.36 2.29
CA VAL A 270 -18.14 9.19 0.91
C VAL A 270 -19.54 9.74 0.68
N GLU A 271 -20.28 10.06 1.75
CA GLU A 271 -21.53 10.83 1.69
C GLU A 271 -21.30 12.11 0.89
N ASP A 272 -22.16 12.35 -0.10
CA ASP A 272 -22.08 13.54 -0.93
C ASP A 272 -22.38 14.80 -0.10
N ASP A 273 -21.58 15.87 -0.26
CA ASP A 273 -21.90 17.24 0.20
C ASP A 273 -23.17 17.83 -0.48
N ARG A 274 -24.04 17.01 -1.08
CA ARG A 274 -25.29 17.45 -1.72
C ARG A 274 -26.28 18.10 -0.75
N ASN A 275 -26.14 17.86 0.56
CA ASN A 275 -26.99 18.47 1.58
C ASN A 275 -26.49 19.85 2.09
N LYS A 276 -25.39 20.41 1.59
CA LYS A 276 -24.93 21.77 1.95
C LYS A 276 -25.55 22.90 1.11
N LYS A 277 -26.56 22.62 0.28
CA LYS A 277 -27.37 23.64 -0.39
C LYS A 277 -28.86 23.30 -0.31
N LYS A 278 -29.48 23.63 0.81
CA LYS A 278 -30.87 24.09 0.88
C LYS A 278 -31.00 25.14 1.98
#